data_AF-A0A0G4KNU0-F1
#
_entry.id   AF-A0A0G4KNU0-F1
#
_cell.length_a   1.000
_cell.length_b   1.000
_cell.length_c   1.000
_cell.angle_alpha   90.00
_cell.angle_beta   90.00
_cell.angle_gamma   90.00
#
_symmetry.space_group_name_H-M   'P 1'
#
loop_
_entity.id
_entity.type
_entity.pdbx_description
1 polymer ?
#
loop_
_entity_poly.entity_id
_entity_poly.type
_entity_poly.pdbx_seq_one_letter_code
_entity_poly.pdbx_strand_id
1 'polypeptide(L)'
;QPDQASFAKDERVLCFHHEMLYEAKVLDIQPPETENDVYQYRVHYKGWKNTWDDWVAPDRIRKFTESNKELAAQLHAQMKN
;
A
#
# COMPACT_ATOMS: atom_id res chain seq x y z
N GLN A 1 -21.22 -12.30 1.60
CA GLN A 1 -20.89 -11.13 2.46
C GLN A 1 -20.26 -10.13 1.51
N PRO A 2 -20.66 -8.84 1.45
CA PRO A 2 -19.94 -7.90 0.60
C PRO A 2 -18.48 -7.89 1.06
N ASP A 3 -17.56 -8.19 0.15
CA ASP A 3 -16.12 -8.22 0.40
C ASP A 3 -15.72 -6.87 1.00
N GLN A 4 -15.29 -6.87 2.26
CA GLN A 4 -14.98 -5.64 2.97
C GLN A 4 -13.59 -5.16 2.54
N ALA A 5 -13.44 -3.85 2.31
CA ALA A 5 -12.14 -3.26 2.01
C ALA A 5 -11.09 -3.67 3.07
N SER A 6 -9.94 -4.16 2.61
CA SER A 6 -8.85 -4.65 3.46
C SER A 6 -8.14 -3.53 4.23
N PHE A 7 -8.24 -2.28 3.75
CA PHE A 7 -7.64 -1.10 4.36
C PHE A 7 -8.67 0.03 4.44
N ALA A 8 -8.51 0.93 5.41
CA ALA A 8 -9.37 2.08 5.62
C ALA A 8 -8.74 3.38 5.09
N LYS A 9 -9.58 4.37 4.78
CA LYS A 9 -9.13 5.72 4.47
C LYS A 9 -8.39 6.32 5.67
N ASP A 10 -7.32 7.06 5.37
CA ASP A 10 -6.34 7.59 6.34
C ASP A 10 -5.55 6.53 7.12
N GLU A 11 -5.70 5.25 6.79
CA GLU A 11 -4.90 4.19 7.41
C GLU A 11 -3.42 4.33 7.00
N ARG A 12 -2.54 4.28 8.00
CA ARG A 12 -1.10 4.16 7.80
C ARG A 12 -0.77 2.73 7.40
N VAL A 13 -0.07 2.59 6.28
CA VAL A 13 0.25 1.30 5.67
C VAL A 13 1.70 1.29 5.20
N LEU A 14 2.14 0.11 4.76
CA LEU A 14 3.35 -0.07 3.99
C LEU A 14 2.92 -0.38 2.55
N CYS A 15 3.44 0.34 1.56
CA CYS A 15 3.07 0.14 0.16
C CYS A 15 4.31 -0.11 -0.69
N PHE A 16 4.22 -1.10 -1.58
CA PHE A 16 5.28 -1.38 -2.51
C PHE A 16 5.36 -0.28 -3.58
N HIS A 17 6.56 0.20 -3.86
CA HIS A 17 6.91 0.87 -5.11
C HIS A 17 8.06 0.08 -5.74
N HIS A 18 7.82 -0.47 -6.94
CA HIS A 18 8.62 -1.57 -7.49
C HIS A 18 8.76 -2.71 -6.45
N GLU A 19 9.98 -3.16 -6.16
CA GLU A 19 10.31 -4.24 -5.23
C GLU A 19 10.51 -3.77 -3.78
N MET A 20 10.40 -2.47 -3.54
CA MET A 20 10.72 -1.84 -2.26
C MET A 20 9.45 -1.45 -1.50
N LEU A 21 9.48 -1.58 -0.17
CA LEU A 21 8.32 -1.34 0.68
C LEU A 21 8.49 -0.04 1.47
N TYR A 22 7.60 0.93 1.24
CA TYR A 22 7.68 2.26 1.83
C TYR A 22 6.51 2.56 2.76
N GLU A 23 6.73 3.42 3.75
CA GLU A 23 5.65 3.96 4.56
C GLU A 23 4.72 4.84 3.71
N ALA A 24 3.42 4.59 3.78
CA ALA A 24 2.40 5.31 3.02
C ALA A 24 1.11 5.51 3.84
N LYS A 25 0.20 6.32 3.31
CA LYS A 25 -1.15 6.52 3.85
C LYS A 25 -2.19 6.29 2.76
N VAL A 26 -3.27 5.58 3.08
CA VAL A 26 -4.43 5.43 2.17
C VAL A 26 -5.16 6.78 2.12
N LEU A 27 -5.25 7.37 0.93
CA LEU A 27 -5.98 8.60 0.68
C LEU A 27 -7.44 8.32 0.30
N ASP A 28 -7.67 7.26 -0.47
CA ASP A 28 -9.01 6.93 -0.95
C ASP A 28 -9.14 5.44 -1.30
N ILE A 29 -10.38 4.97 -1.37
CA ILE A 29 -10.73 3.58 -1.66
C ILE A 29 -11.76 3.55 -2.77
N GLN A 30 -11.45 2.82 -3.84
CA GLN A 30 -12.36 2.57 -4.94
C GLN A 30 -12.83 1.11 -4.86
N PRO A 31 -14.14 0.85 -4.69
CA PRO A 31 -14.68 -0.50 -4.71
C PRO A 31 -14.60 -1.09 -6.13
N PRO A 32 -14.61 -2.43 -6.26
CA PRO A 32 -14.66 -3.08 -7.56
C PRO A 32 -15.96 -2.71 -8.29
N GLU A 33 -15.86 -2.40 -9.59
CA GLU A 33 -17.02 -2.06 -10.43
C GLU A 33 -17.71 -3.32 -10.97
N THR A 34 -16.95 -4.39 -11.19
CA THR A 34 -17.43 -5.70 -11.64
C THR A 34 -16.95 -6.83 -10.72
N GLU A 35 -17.53 -8.02 -10.85
CA GLU A 35 -17.15 -9.21 -10.06
C GLU A 35 -15.70 -9.69 -10.32
N ASN A 36 -15.08 -9.24 -11.42
CA ASN A 36 -13.69 -9.60 -11.75
C ASN A 36 -12.68 -8.54 -11.28
N ASP A 37 -13.16 -7.38 -10.80
CA ASP A 37 -12.30 -6.31 -10.31
C ASP A 37 -11.98 -6.51 -8.83
N VAL A 38 -10.90 -5.86 -8.39
CA VAL A 38 -10.51 -5.79 -6.98
C VAL A 38 -10.61 -4.35 -6.47
N TYR A 39 -10.67 -4.19 -5.15
CA TYR A 39 -10.51 -2.87 -4.55
C TYR A 39 -9.22 -2.20 -4.99
N GLN A 40 -9.30 -0.93 -5.36
CA GLN A 40 -8.12 -0.09 -5.56
C GLN A 40 -8.00 0.92 -4.42
N TYR A 41 -6.77 1.24 -4.08
CA TYR A 41 -6.45 2.15 -3.00
C TYR A 41 -5.54 3.24 -3.53
N ARG A 42 -5.94 4.49 -3.36
CA ARG A 42 -5.06 5.62 -3.64
C ARG A 42 -4.13 5.79 -2.44
N VAL A 43 -2.82 5.76 -2.66
CA VAL A 43 -1.82 5.88 -1.60
C VAL A 43 -0.97 7.13 -1.77
N HIS A 44 -0.52 7.69 -0.64
CA HIS A 44 0.50 8.73 -0.59
C HIS A 44 1.73 8.22 0.15
N TYR A 45 2.89 8.25 -0.50
CA TYR A 45 4.15 7.81 0.08
C TYR A 45 4.76 8.89 0.97
N LYS A 46 5.16 8.53 2.19
CA LYS A 46 5.70 9.48 3.17
C LYS A 46 6.96 10.15 2.67
N GLY A 47 6.94 11.48 2.62
CA GLY A 47 8.07 12.31 2.21
C GLY A 47 8.24 12.43 0.69
N TRP A 48 7.30 11.89 -0.10
CA TRP A 48 7.31 11.99 -1.55
C TRP A 48 6.37 13.11 -2.00
N LYS A 49 6.56 13.63 -3.22
CA LYS A 49 5.63 14.63 -3.79
C LYS A 49 4.30 13.98 -4.14
N ASN A 50 3.20 14.72 -4.05
CA ASN A 50 1.85 14.23 -4.43
C ASN A 50 1.75 13.78 -5.90
N THR A 51 2.69 14.19 -6.76
CA THR A 51 2.80 13.68 -8.14
C THR A 51 3.14 12.19 -8.22
N TRP A 52 3.51 11.58 -7.08
CA TRP A 52 3.77 10.15 -6.94
C TRP A 52 2.64 9.42 -6.22
N ASP A 53 1.51 10.09 -5.94
CA ASP A 53 0.33 9.38 -5.46
C ASP A 53 -0.15 8.43 -6.55
N ASP A 54 -0.49 7.19 -6.17
CA ASP A 54 -0.85 6.14 -7.13
C ASP A 54 -2.06 5.34 -6.66
N TRP A 55 -2.78 4.77 -7.62
CA TRP A 55 -3.85 3.80 -7.38
C TRP A 55 -3.27 2.39 -7.49
N VAL A 56 -3.28 1.67 -6.37
CA VAL A 56 -2.68 0.34 -6.28
C VAL A 56 -3.71 -0.71 -5.88
N ALA A 57 -3.46 -1.94 -6.33
CA ALA A 57 -4.22 -3.11 -5.91
C ALA A 57 -3.87 -3.53 -4.46
N PRO A 58 -4.71 -4.35 -3.80
CA PRO A 58 -4.54 -4.66 -2.38
C PRO A 58 -3.24 -5.43 -2.08
N ASP A 59 -2.73 -6.20 -3.04
CA ASP A 59 -1.49 -6.98 -2.95
C ASP A 59 -0.22 -6.12 -2.83
N ARG A 60 -0.29 -4.87 -3.31
CA ARG A 60 0.78 -3.86 -3.18
C ARG A 60 0.83 -3.25 -1.79
N ILE A 61 -0.19 -3.45 -0.94
CA ILE A 61 -0.28 -2.83 0.38
C ILE A 61 -0.14 -3.90 1.47
N ARG A 62 0.59 -3.54 2.53
CA ARG A 62 0.78 -4.33 3.74
C ARG A 62 0.36 -3.50 4.97
N LYS A 63 -0.23 -4.17 5.96
CA LYS A 63 -0.57 -3.55 7.25
C LYS A 63 0.69 -3.04 7.94
N PHE A 64 0.58 -1.94 8.68
CA PHE A 64 1.69 -1.33 9.42
C PHE A 64 2.03 -2.08 10.72
N THR A 65 2.35 -3.37 10.61
CA THR A 65 2.74 -4.27 11.70
C THR A 65 4.26 -4.37 11.82
N GLU A 66 4.77 -4.78 12.98
CA GLU A 66 6.22 -4.97 13.19
C GLU A 66 6.83 -5.94 12.17
N SER A 67 6.20 -7.09 11.91
CA SER A 67 6.71 -8.06 10.92
C SER A 67 6.82 -7.48 9.51
N ASN A 68 5.89 -6.61 9.10
CA ASN A 68 5.98 -5.96 7.78
C ASN A 68 7.03 -4.84 7.77
N LYS A 69 7.29 -4.17 8.90
CA LYS A 69 8.40 -3.20 9.02
C LYS A 69 9.75 -3.90 8.93
N GLU A 70 9.89 -5.06 9.57
CA GLU A 70 11.09 -5.89 9.45
C GLU A 70 11.31 -6.32 7.99
N LEU A 71 10.25 -6.72 7.28
CA LEU A 71 10.33 -7.00 5.85
C LEU A 71 10.81 -5.78 5.04
N ALA A 72 10.24 -4.59 5.29
CA ALA A 72 10.70 -3.35 4.64
C ALA A 72 12.20 -3.09 4.89
N ALA A 73 12.64 -3.25 6.15
CA ALA A 73 14.03 -3.07 6.53
C ALA A 73 14.96 -4.09 5.83
N GLN A 74 14.54 -5.35 5.72
CA GLN A 74 15.30 -6.40 5.02
C GLN A 74 15.43 -6.11 3.53
N LEU A 75 14.35 -5.71 2.85
CA LEU A 75 14.38 -5.33 1.44
C LEU A 75 15.34 -4.13 1.22
N HIS A 76 15.27 -3.13 2.10
CA HIS A 76 16.15 -1.95 2.06
C HIS A 76 17.61 -2.27 2.34
N ALA A 77 17.90 -3.28 3.16
CA ALA A 77 19.26 -3.73 3.41
C ALA A 77 19.83 -4.50 2.22
N GLN A 78 19.02 -5.36 1.59
CA GLN A 78 19.44 -6.17 0.44
C GLN A 78 19.76 -5.32 -0.80
N MET A 79 19.01 -4.24 -1.06
CA MET A 79 19.27 -3.35 -2.20
C MET A 79 20.62 -2.62 -2.11
N LYS A 80 21.19 -2.47 -0.90
CA LYS A 80 22.44 -1.74 -0.69
C LYS A 80 23.69 -2.60 -0.86
N ASN A 81 23.52 -3.91 -1.04
CA ASN A 81 24.58 -4.89 -1.29
C ASN A 81 24.62 -5.25 -2.78
#